data_AF-A0A3D0NYI4-F1
#
_entry.id   AF-A0A3D0NYI4-F1
#
_cell.length_a   1.000
_cell.length_b   1.000
_cell.length_c   1.000
_cell.angle_alpha   90.00
_cell.angle_beta   90.00
_cell.angle_gamma   90.00
#
_symmetry.space_group_name_H-M   'P 1'
#
loop_
_entity.id
_entity.type
_entity.pdbx_description
1 polymer ?
#
loop_
_entity_poly.entity_id
_entity_poly.type
_entity_poly.pdbx_seq_one_letter_code
_entity_poly.pdbx_strand_id
1 'polypeptide(L)'
;MSFDRLIEGIKRTKNPTVAGLDPKLDFIPAYIKEEAYAQYGKTLEGAAEALYRFNVGLIDALCDIVPAVKPQAAYYEMYGWEGVRVLKRTIEYAKSKGMFVITDGKRNDIGTTMEAYAKAHLGVTEVEGEPLEVFGGDALTVNAYLGTDGVKPVLNVCRDSDKGLFVLVKTSNPSSGELQDRKLDDGMTIYQTMGRMCEQWGAELPGKYGYSGVGAVVGATYPAQLGELRQALPHTFFLVPGYGAQGGGAQDVA
;
A
#
# COMPACT_ATOMS: atom_id res chain seq x y z
N MET A 1 -14.99 5.39 7.00
CA MET A 1 -13.99 5.28 5.92
C MET A 1 -12.90 4.30 6.31
N SER A 2 -12.32 3.58 5.34
CA SER A 2 -11.21 2.63 5.53
C SER A 2 -10.10 3.17 6.44
N PHE A 3 -9.65 4.40 6.21
CA PHE A 3 -8.59 5.00 7.02
C PHE A 3 -9.02 5.34 8.46
N ASP A 4 -10.32 5.46 8.75
CA ASP A 4 -10.79 5.55 10.14
C ASP A 4 -10.50 4.24 10.90
N ARG A 5 -10.65 3.08 10.23
CA ARG A 5 -10.31 1.76 10.81
C ARG A 5 -8.80 1.66 11.06
N LEU A 6 -7.99 2.19 10.14
CA LEU A 6 -6.55 2.28 10.35
C LEU A 6 -6.21 3.17 11.56
N ILE A 7 -6.82 4.34 11.68
CA ILE A 7 -6.63 5.25 12.84
C ILE A 7 -7.04 4.59 14.15
N GLU A 8 -8.15 3.84 14.15
CA GLU A 8 -8.58 3.06 15.32
C GLU A 8 -7.58 1.96 15.68
N GLY A 9 -7.03 1.26 14.68
CA GLY A 9 -5.92 0.35 14.85
C GLY A 9 -4.72 1.03 15.49
N ILE A 10 -4.30 2.19 14.97
CA ILE A 10 -3.17 2.98 15.51
C ILE A 10 -3.42 3.36 16.98
N LYS A 11 -4.64 3.80 17.32
CA LYS A 11 -5.00 4.14 18.71
C LYS A 11 -4.97 2.92 19.63
N ARG A 12 -5.44 1.77 19.14
CA ARG A 12 -5.46 0.50 19.89
C ARG A 12 -4.05 0.00 20.19
N THR A 13 -3.18 -0.05 19.18
CA THR A 13 -1.80 -0.54 19.30
C THR A 13 -0.84 0.53 19.86
N LYS A 14 -1.27 1.80 19.89
CA LYS A 14 -0.43 2.97 20.18
C LYS A 14 0.80 3.03 19.27
N ASN A 15 0.63 2.58 18.04
CA ASN A 15 1.73 2.38 17.10
C ASN A 15 1.29 2.73 15.67
N PRO A 16 1.91 3.73 15.01
CA PRO A 16 1.59 4.08 13.63
C PRO A 16 2.35 3.24 12.59
N THR A 17 3.24 2.35 13.00
CA THR A 17 4.10 1.58 12.09
C THR A 17 3.29 0.65 11.20
N VAL A 18 3.66 0.58 9.92
CA VAL A 18 3.17 -0.41 8.97
C VAL A 18 4.30 -1.39 8.69
N ALA A 19 4.07 -2.69 8.94
CA ALA A 19 5.07 -3.71 8.64
C ALA A 19 5.09 -4.03 7.15
N GLY A 20 6.23 -3.82 6.48
CA GLY A 20 6.42 -4.21 5.09
C GLY A 20 6.57 -5.74 4.96
N LEU A 21 5.81 -6.35 4.05
CA LEU A 21 5.94 -7.77 3.71
C LEU A 21 6.54 -7.87 2.30
N ASP A 22 7.86 -7.78 2.25
CA ASP A 22 8.68 -7.72 1.03
C ASP A 22 9.59 -8.97 0.93
N PRO A 23 9.02 -10.19 0.91
CA PRO A 23 9.82 -11.38 1.17
C PRO A 23 10.70 -11.76 -0.01
N LYS A 24 11.95 -12.12 0.27
CA LYS A 24 12.91 -12.73 -0.66
C LYS A 24 13.35 -14.07 -0.09
N LEU A 25 13.56 -15.09 -0.92
CA LEU A 25 14.03 -16.41 -0.47
C LEU A 25 15.31 -16.34 0.39
N ASP A 26 16.17 -15.36 0.13
CA ASP A 26 17.42 -15.16 0.89
C ASP A 26 17.18 -14.72 2.34
N PHE A 27 16.05 -14.09 2.62
CA PHE A 27 15.66 -13.68 3.98
C PHE A 27 14.97 -14.80 4.76
N ILE A 28 14.48 -15.82 4.06
CA ILE A 28 13.68 -16.88 4.67
C ILE A 28 14.61 -17.90 5.33
N PRO A 29 14.40 -18.21 6.63
CA PRO A 29 15.13 -19.26 7.33
C PRO A 29 15.14 -20.59 6.58
N ALA A 30 16.26 -21.32 6.66
CA ALA A 30 16.45 -22.57 5.94
C ALA A 30 15.34 -23.59 6.22
N TYR A 31 14.94 -23.76 7.48
CA TYR A 31 13.91 -24.72 7.87
C TYR A 31 12.56 -24.46 7.20
N ILE A 32 12.14 -23.19 7.05
CA ILE A 32 10.88 -22.85 6.36
C ILE A 32 10.95 -23.20 4.87
N LYS A 33 12.09 -22.93 4.23
CA LYS A 33 12.31 -23.30 2.83
C LYS A 33 12.33 -24.81 2.65
N GLU A 34 13.03 -25.53 3.52
CA GLU A 34 13.14 -26.98 3.48
C GLU A 34 11.78 -27.65 3.64
N GLU A 35 10.95 -27.20 4.58
CA GLU A 35 9.58 -27.71 4.75
C GLU A 35 8.69 -27.45 3.53
N ALA A 36 8.77 -26.26 2.93
CA ALA A 36 8.00 -25.93 1.73
C ALA A 36 8.47 -26.78 0.53
N TYR A 37 9.79 -26.93 0.35
CA TYR A 37 10.36 -27.74 -0.74
C TYR A 37 10.15 -29.23 -0.55
N ALA A 38 10.05 -29.73 0.68
CA ALA A 38 9.70 -31.11 0.95
C ALA A 38 8.28 -31.44 0.43
N GLN A 39 7.37 -30.48 0.47
CA GLN A 39 5.98 -30.66 0.06
C GLN A 39 5.73 -30.33 -1.41
N TYR A 40 6.34 -29.27 -1.93
CA TYR A 40 6.04 -28.70 -3.26
C TYR A 40 7.24 -28.71 -4.23
N GLY A 41 8.38 -29.27 -3.78
CA GLY A 41 9.64 -29.27 -4.53
C GLY A 41 10.31 -27.90 -4.58
N LYS A 42 11.52 -27.85 -5.17
CA LYS A 42 12.24 -26.60 -5.48
C LYS A 42 11.68 -25.98 -6.76
N THR A 43 10.42 -25.54 -6.69
CA THR A 43 9.63 -24.99 -7.80
C THR A 43 9.16 -23.57 -7.47
N LEU A 44 8.47 -22.90 -8.41
CA LEU A 44 7.82 -21.61 -8.10
C LEU A 44 6.73 -21.76 -7.03
N GLU A 45 6.01 -22.89 -7.03
CA GLU A 45 5.02 -23.20 -5.99
C GLU A 45 5.70 -23.37 -4.63
N GLY A 46 6.77 -24.15 -4.54
CA GLY A 46 7.52 -24.33 -3.29
C GLY A 46 8.19 -23.05 -2.80
N ALA A 47 8.67 -22.19 -3.70
CA ALA A 47 9.16 -20.87 -3.34
C ALA A 47 8.05 -19.97 -2.80
N ALA A 48 6.91 -19.89 -3.50
CA ALA A 48 5.76 -19.10 -3.08
C ALA A 48 5.21 -19.57 -1.72
N GLU A 49 5.15 -20.89 -1.48
CA GLU A 49 4.74 -21.43 -0.19
C GLU A 49 5.73 -21.08 0.93
N ALA A 50 7.04 -21.11 0.68
CA ALA A 50 8.03 -20.66 1.66
C ALA A 50 7.80 -19.18 2.05
N LEU A 51 7.51 -18.33 1.05
CA LEU A 51 7.15 -16.92 1.24
C LEU A 51 5.88 -16.78 2.10
N TYR A 52 4.84 -17.56 1.80
CA TYR A 52 3.59 -17.57 2.56
C TYR A 52 3.83 -17.89 4.04
N ARG A 53 4.52 -19.00 4.32
CA ARG A 53 4.80 -19.45 5.70
C ARG A 53 5.62 -18.43 6.49
N PHE A 54 6.61 -17.84 5.84
CA PHE A 54 7.40 -16.78 6.45
C PHE A 54 6.54 -15.55 6.82
N ASN A 55 5.68 -15.11 5.91
CA ASN A 55 4.79 -13.98 6.16
C ASN A 55 3.73 -14.29 7.24
N VAL A 56 3.21 -15.51 7.29
CA VAL A 56 2.32 -15.98 8.37
C VAL A 56 3.00 -15.82 9.72
N GLY A 57 4.25 -16.27 9.86
CA GLY A 57 5.03 -16.10 11.08
C GLY A 57 5.27 -14.64 11.46
N LEU A 58 5.55 -13.77 10.47
CA LEU A 58 5.69 -12.33 10.71
C LEU A 58 4.36 -11.70 11.17
N ILE A 59 3.25 -12.04 10.51
CA ILE A 59 1.92 -11.55 10.87
C ILE A 59 1.57 -11.97 12.30
N ASP A 60 1.79 -13.24 12.65
CA ASP A 60 1.52 -13.75 14.00
C ASP A 60 2.34 -13.02 15.07
N ALA A 61 3.61 -12.73 14.78
CA ALA A 61 4.48 -12.00 15.71
C ALA A 61 4.13 -10.51 15.83
N LEU A 62 3.44 -9.92 14.85
CA LEU A 62 3.25 -8.47 14.75
C LEU A 62 1.80 -8.01 14.95
N CYS A 63 0.81 -8.89 14.84
CA CYS A 63 -0.61 -8.51 14.79
C CYS A 63 -1.12 -7.74 16.02
N ASP A 64 -0.53 -7.96 17.20
CA ASP A 64 -0.85 -7.23 18.43
C ASP A 64 0.01 -5.96 18.65
N ILE A 65 1.04 -5.75 17.83
CA ILE A 65 2.04 -4.69 17.99
C ILE A 65 1.82 -3.55 16.99
N VAL A 66 1.51 -3.88 15.74
CA VAL A 66 1.31 -2.91 14.65
C VAL A 66 -0.11 -3.02 14.08
N PRO A 67 -0.73 -1.91 13.67
CA PRO A 67 -2.10 -1.93 13.17
C PRO A 67 -2.22 -2.47 11.74
N ALA A 68 -1.12 -2.48 10.98
CA ALA A 68 -1.16 -2.72 9.56
C ALA A 68 0.06 -3.46 9.00
N VAL A 69 -0.18 -4.19 7.91
CA VAL A 69 0.86 -4.76 7.04
C VAL A 69 0.75 -4.20 5.62
N LYS A 70 1.86 -4.20 4.90
CA LYS A 70 1.95 -3.73 3.52
C LYS A 70 2.68 -4.73 2.62
N PRO A 71 2.01 -5.76 2.07
CA PRO A 71 2.61 -6.65 1.08
C PRO A 71 2.95 -5.90 -0.22
N GLN A 72 4.19 -6.06 -0.69
CA GLN A 72 4.66 -5.51 -1.96
C GLN A 72 4.44 -6.51 -3.10
N ALA A 73 3.48 -6.20 -3.98
CA ALA A 73 2.96 -7.12 -5.00
C ALA A 73 4.07 -7.69 -5.90
N ALA A 74 5.08 -6.88 -6.25
CA ALA A 74 6.18 -7.30 -7.12
C ALA A 74 6.94 -8.54 -6.61
N TYR A 75 7.11 -8.69 -5.28
CA TYR A 75 7.78 -9.86 -4.71
C TYR A 75 6.98 -11.15 -4.84
N TYR A 76 5.66 -11.04 -5.02
CA TYR A 76 4.79 -12.18 -5.27
C TYR A 76 4.71 -12.46 -6.77
N GLU A 77 4.53 -11.44 -7.59
CA GLU A 77 4.45 -11.54 -9.06
C GLU A 77 5.68 -12.21 -9.69
N MET A 78 6.87 -12.04 -9.08
CA MET A 78 8.11 -12.69 -9.50
C MET A 78 8.01 -14.23 -9.56
N TYR A 79 7.07 -14.85 -8.82
CA TYR A 79 6.81 -16.29 -8.81
C TYR A 79 5.61 -16.70 -9.66
N GLY A 80 5.15 -15.84 -10.56
CA GLY A 80 4.01 -16.09 -11.45
C GLY A 80 2.70 -16.23 -10.69
N TRP A 81 1.77 -17.03 -11.25
CA TRP A 81 0.43 -17.20 -10.67
C TRP A 81 0.46 -17.84 -9.27
N GLU A 82 1.50 -18.62 -8.95
CA GLU A 82 1.72 -19.21 -7.62
C GLU A 82 1.96 -18.16 -6.55
N GLY A 83 2.81 -17.17 -6.86
CA GLY A 83 3.05 -16.05 -5.97
C GLY A 83 1.82 -15.15 -5.86
N VAL A 84 1.11 -14.90 -6.97
CA VAL A 84 -0.15 -14.14 -6.94
C VAL A 84 -1.21 -14.83 -6.07
N ARG A 85 -1.31 -16.15 -6.13
CA ARG A 85 -2.17 -16.95 -5.23
C ARG A 85 -1.79 -16.77 -3.77
N VAL A 86 -0.49 -16.76 -3.46
CA VAL A 86 0.02 -16.53 -2.10
C VAL A 86 -0.17 -15.09 -1.63
N LEU A 87 -0.14 -14.08 -2.51
CA LEU A 87 -0.47 -12.70 -2.15
C LEU A 87 -1.89 -12.62 -1.59
N LYS A 88 -2.87 -13.22 -2.30
CA LYS A 88 -4.26 -13.33 -1.82
C LYS A 88 -4.33 -13.99 -0.45
N ARG A 89 -3.72 -15.18 -0.29
CA ARG A 89 -3.70 -15.91 0.99
C ARG A 89 -3.06 -15.10 2.13
N THR A 90 -2.01 -14.33 1.83
CA THR A 90 -1.32 -13.48 2.81
C THR A 90 -2.21 -12.33 3.28
N ILE A 91 -2.93 -11.67 2.34
CA ILE A 91 -3.88 -10.61 2.64
C ILE A 91 -5.04 -11.16 3.50
N GLU A 92 -5.61 -12.30 3.10
CA GLU A 92 -6.68 -12.97 3.86
C GLU A 92 -6.24 -13.33 5.27
N TYR A 93 -5.02 -13.87 5.43
CA TYR A 93 -4.49 -14.21 6.74
C TYR A 93 -4.31 -12.98 7.63
N ALA A 94 -3.71 -11.90 7.11
CA ALA A 94 -3.54 -10.65 7.86
C ALA A 94 -4.89 -10.06 8.29
N LYS A 95 -5.90 -10.06 7.40
CA LYS A 95 -7.26 -9.62 7.73
C LYS A 95 -7.91 -10.51 8.79
N SER A 96 -7.69 -11.83 8.75
CA SER A 96 -8.20 -12.75 9.77
C SER A 96 -7.63 -12.48 11.17
N LYS A 97 -6.45 -11.83 11.24
CA LYS A 97 -5.81 -11.36 12.47
C LYS A 97 -6.21 -9.93 12.86
N GLY A 98 -7.19 -9.33 12.15
CA GLY A 98 -7.68 -7.99 12.42
C GLY A 98 -6.70 -6.86 12.05
N MET A 99 -5.71 -7.16 11.20
CA MET A 99 -4.76 -6.16 10.70
C MET A 99 -5.34 -5.43 9.48
N PHE A 100 -5.01 -4.15 9.36
CA PHE A 100 -5.27 -3.37 8.15
C PHE A 100 -4.25 -3.72 7.07
N VAL A 101 -4.69 -3.94 5.82
CA VAL A 101 -3.80 -4.38 4.74
C VAL A 101 -3.69 -3.35 3.63
N ILE A 102 -2.48 -2.85 3.40
CA ILE A 102 -2.16 -1.95 2.29
C ILE A 102 -1.46 -2.76 1.20
N THR A 103 -2.11 -3.03 0.08
CA THR A 103 -1.41 -3.63 -1.06
C THR A 103 -0.53 -2.57 -1.73
N ASP A 104 0.78 -2.78 -1.72
CA ASP A 104 1.70 -1.90 -2.41
C ASP A 104 1.90 -2.38 -3.85
N GLY A 105 0.95 -2.02 -4.72
CA GLY A 105 0.88 -2.44 -6.13
C GLY A 105 1.31 -1.37 -7.14
N LYS A 106 1.36 -0.09 -6.73
CA LYS A 106 1.72 1.07 -7.57
C LYS A 106 1.04 1.09 -8.94
N ARG A 107 -0.23 0.65 -9.00
CA ARG A 107 -0.97 0.52 -10.25
C ARG A 107 -1.19 1.90 -10.89
N ASN A 108 -1.21 1.91 -12.22
CA ASN A 108 -1.42 3.10 -13.02
C ASN A 108 -1.88 2.65 -14.41
N ASP A 109 -3.04 3.15 -14.81
CA ASP A 109 -3.63 2.99 -16.15
C ASP A 109 -4.76 4.02 -16.27
N ILE A 110 -5.62 3.92 -17.28
CA ILE A 110 -6.81 4.77 -17.43
C ILE A 110 -8.08 3.95 -17.65
N GLY A 111 -9.24 4.58 -17.43
CA GLY A 111 -10.54 4.04 -17.82
C GLY A 111 -10.82 2.64 -17.28
N THR A 112 -11.30 1.76 -18.16
CA THR A 112 -11.71 0.38 -17.82
C THR A 112 -10.54 -0.50 -17.35
N THR A 113 -9.32 -0.24 -17.83
CA THR A 113 -8.15 -1.00 -17.37
C THR A 113 -7.83 -0.67 -15.92
N MET A 114 -7.89 0.62 -15.55
CA MET A 114 -7.69 1.01 -14.15
C MET A 114 -8.83 0.52 -13.25
N GLU A 115 -10.06 0.47 -13.78
CA GLU A 115 -11.20 -0.14 -13.07
C GLU A 115 -10.95 -1.62 -12.78
N ALA A 116 -10.38 -2.38 -13.73
CA ALA A 116 -10.03 -3.78 -13.51
C ALA A 116 -8.99 -3.94 -12.39
N TYR A 117 -7.95 -3.10 -12.36
CA TYR A 117 -6.99 -3.08 -11.25
C TYR A 117 -7.66 -2.74 -9.91
N ALA A 118 -8.55 -1.73 -9.90
CA ALA A 118 -9.26 -1.32 -8.69
C ALA A 118 -10.15 -2.43 -8.15
N LYS A 119 -10.94 -3.09 -9.01
CA LYS A 119 -11.79 -4.23 -8.65
C LYS A 119 -10.97 -5.39 -8.11
N ALA A 120 -9.89 -5.77 -8.78
CA ALA A 120 -9.05 -6.88 -8.34
C ALA A 120 -8.46 -6.65 -6.93
N HIS A 121 -7.95 -5.44 -6.66
CA HIS A 121 -7.24 -5.15 -5.41
C HIS A 121 -8.14 -4.74 -4.25
N LEU A 122 -9.22 -3.99 -4.52
CA LEU A 122 -10.02 -3.30 -3.51
C LEU A 122 -11.50 -3.67 -3.56
N GLY A 123 -12.02 -4.06 -4.72
CA GLY A 123 -13.45 -4.27 -4.93
C GLY A 123 -13.83 -5.74 -5.11
N VAL A 124 -14.89 -5.93 -5.89
CA VAL A 124 -15.41 -7.24 -6.27
C VAL A 124 -15.36 -7.42 -7.79
N THR A 125 -15.17 -8.66 -8.21
CA THR A 125 -15.36 -9.09 -9.59
C THR A 125 -16.68 -9.83 -9.67
N GLU A 126 -17.55 -9.39 -10.59
CA GLU A 126 -18.80 -10.07 -10.89
C GLU A 126 -18.55 -11.31 -11.76
N VAL A 127 -18.99 -12.48 -11.31
CA VAL A 127 -18.94 -13.73 -12.07
C VAL A 127 -20.36 -14.27 -12.18
N GLU A 128 -21.01 -14.07 -13.33
CA GLU A 128 -22.39 -14.50 -13.57
C GLU A 128 -23.39 -14.00 -12.50
N GLY A 129 -23.19 -12.77 -12.00
CA GLY A 129 -24.03 -12.14 -10.97
C GLY A 129 -23.61 -12.43 -9.52
N GLU A 130 -22.54 -13.21 -9.32
CA GLU A 130 -21.95 -13.45 -8.01
C GLU A 130 -20.77 -12.49 -7.78
N PRO A 131 -20.85 -11.56 -6.81
CA PRO A 131 -19.76 -10.65 -6.48
C PRO A 131 -18.69 -11.35 -5.62
N LEU A 132 -17.45 -11.40 -6.12
CA LEU A 132 -16.33 -12.07 -5.45
C LEU A 132 -15.18 -11.11 -5.16
N GLU A 133 -14.75 -11.03 -3.89
CA GLU A 133 -13.51 -10.32 -3.50
C GLU A 133 -12.30 -11.14 -3.98
N VAL A 134 -11.36 -10.49 -4.69
CA VAL A 134 -10.17 -11.18 -5.25
C VAL A 134 -8.98 -11.10 -4.29
N PHE A 135 -8.32 -9.95 -4.18
CA PHE A 135 -7.25 -9.75 -3.19
C PHE A 135 -7.78 -9.20 -1.88
N GLY A 136 -8.67 -8.21 -1.96
CA GLY A 136 -9.36 -7.68 -0.79
C GLY A 136 -8.53 -6.83 0.16
N GLY A 137 -7.53 -6.10 -0.34
CA GLY A 137 -6.80 -5.11 0.47
C GLY A 137 -7.74 -4.02 1.02
N ASP A 138 -7.35 -3.36 2.09
CA ASP A 138 -8.07 -2.20 2.64
C ASP A 138 -7.65 -0.89 1.97
N ALA A 139 -6.43 -0.86 1.42
CA ALA A 139 -5.93 0.22 0.59
C ALA A 139 -4.94 -0.24 -0.47
N LEU A 140 -4.80 0.55 -1.54
CA LEU A 140 -3.89 0.28 -2.67
C LEU A 140 -2.95 1.47 -2.89
N THR A 141 -1.66 1.23 -3.13
CA THR A 141 -0.78 2.27 -3.67
C THR A 141 -0.97 2.43 -5.18
N VAL A 142 -1.05 3.68 -5.65
CA VAL A 142 -1.24 4.01 -7.07
C VAL A 142 -0.26 5.10 -7.51
N ASN A 143 0.16 5.04 -8.78
CA ASN A 143 0.92 6.12 -9.39
C ASN A 143 -0.05 6.96 -10.24
N ALA A 144 -0.24 8.22 -9.88
CA ALA A 144 -1.22 9.10 -10.52
C ALA A 144 -0.62 9.98 -11.63
N TYR A 145 0.48 9.55 -12.25
CA TYR A 145 1.13 10.30 -13.33
C TYR A 145 0.19 10.63 -14.50
N LEU A 146 -0.78 9.76 -14.79
CA LEU A 146 -1.79 9.98 -15.85
C LEU A 146 -2.92 10.95 -15.45
N GLY A 147 -2.83 11.55 -14.26
CA GLY A 147 -3.79 12.50 -13.74
C GLY A 147 -5.07 11.84 -13.22
N THR A 148 -6.14 12.64 -13.13
CA THR A 148 -7.43 12.22 -12.55
C THR A 148 -8.01 10.98 -13.22
N ASP A 149 -7.79 10.79 -14.53
CA ASP A 149 -8.32 9.64 -15.27
C ASP A 149 -7.76 8.29 -14.78
N GLY A 150 -6.55 8.29 -14.22
CA GLY A 150 -5.94 7.11 -13.60
C GLY A 150 -6.28 6.92 -12.11
N VAL A 151 -6.98 7.87 -11.50
CA VAL A 151 -7.34 7.81 -10.07
C VAL A 151 -8.83 7.66 -9.84
N LYS A 152 -9.65 8.31 -10.67
CA LYS A 152 -11.12 8.31 -10.57
C LYS A 152 -11.74 6.89 -10.54
N PRO A 153 -11.28 5.91 -11.35
CA PRO A 153 -11.81 4.54 -11.24
C PRO A 153 -11.56 3.90 -9.86
N VAL A 154 -10.39 4.18 -9.25
CA VAL A 154 -10.05 3.70 -7.91
C VAL A 154 -10.87 4.40 -6.83
N LEU A 155 -11.08 5.72 -6.95
CA LEU A 155 -11.92 6.51 -6.04
C LEU A 155 -13.35 5.97 -5.99
N ASN A 156 -13.91 5.59 -7.15
CA ASN A 156 -15.25 5.01 -7.20
C ASN A 156 -15.33 3.71 -6.40
N VAL A 157 -14.39 2.77 -6.61
CA VAL A 157 -14.34 1.52 -5.83
C VAL A 157 -14.13 1.81 -4.34
N CYS A 158 -13.30 2.80 -3.99
CA CYS A 158 -13.09 3.18 -2.59
C CYS A 158 -14.37 3.68 -1.90
N ARG A 159 -15.18 4.46 -2.62
CA ARG A 159 -16.47 4.96 -2.17
C ARG A 159 -17.47 3.82 -1.94
N ASP A 160 -17.51 2.88 -2.89
CA ASP A 160 -18.51 1.83 -2.90
C ASP A 160 -18.19 0.68 -1.93
N SER A 161 -16.91 0.48 -1.57
CA SER A 161 -16.44 -0.69 -0.80
C SER A 161 -15.74 -0.36 0.54
N ASP A 162 -15.84 0.88 1.03
CA ASP A 162 -15.12 1.36 2.23
C ASP A 162 -13.62 1.05 2.19
N LYS A 163 -12.96 1.47 1.10
CA LYS A 163 -11.51 1.29 0.86
C LYS A 163 -10.79 2.63 0.79
N GLY A 164 -9.46 2.60 0.64
CA GLY A 164 -8.65 3.80 0.44
C GLY A 164 -7.54 3.61 -0.59
N LEU A 165 -6.82 4.68 -0.88
CA LEU A 165 -5.66 4.63 -1.75
C LEU A 165 -4.53 5.53 -1.23
N PHE A 166 -3.31 5.18 -1.58
CA PHE A 166 -2.12 6.00 -1.34
C PHE A 166 -1.48 6.36 -2.68
N VAL A 167 -1.49 7.64 -3.04
CA VAL A 167 -0.92 8.14 -4.28
C VAL A 167 0.57 8.41 -4.10
N LEU A 168 1.40 8.03 -5.07
CA LEU A 168 2.82 8.42 -5.06
C LEU A 168 2.98 9.93 -5.27
N VAL A 169 3.47 10.65 -4.25
CA VAL A 169 3.66 12.10 -4.28
C VAL A 169 5.14 12.47 -4.30
N LYS A 170 5.86 12.16 -3.22
CA LYS A 170 7.31 12.36 -3.12
C LYS A 170 7.96 11.07 -2.65
N THR A 171 8.59 10.31 -3.54
CA THR A 171 9.14 8.99 -3.20
C THR A 171 10.53 9.08 -2.57
N SER A 172 10.95 8.03 -1.87
CA SER A 172 12.21 8.01 -1.10
C SER A 172 13.47 7.69 -1.92
N ASN A 173 13.33 7.29 -3.19
CA ASN A 173 14.47 6.91 -4.02
C ASN A 173 15.37 8.11 -4.38
N PRO A 174 16.70 7.91 -4.52
CA PRO A 174 17.65 9.01 -4.77
C PRO A 174 17.34 9.86 -6.01
N SER A 175 16.89 9.22 -7.09
CA SER A 175 16.56 9.89 -8.36
C SER A 175 15.17 10.57 -8.37
N SER A 176 14.42 10.53 -7.27
CA SER A 176 13.06 11.09 -7.22
C SER A 176 13.00 12.56 -7.66
N GLY A 177 14.04 13.34 -7.35
CA GLY A 177 14.14 14.75 -7.70
C GLY A 177 14.33 15.07 -9.19
N GLU A 178 14.65 14.08 -10.03
CA GLU A 178 14.78 14.30 -11.49
C GLU A 178 13.47 14.79 -12.11
N LEU A 179 12.35 14.29 -11.60
CA LEU A 179 11.01 14.71 -12.01
C LEU A 179 10.27 15.43 -10.88
N GLN A 180 10.22 14.86 -9.68
CA GLN A 180 9.28 15.31 -8.65
C GLN A 180 9.60 16.73 -8.15
N ASP A 181 10.87 17.14 -8.18
CA ASP A 181 11.33 18.46 -7.73
C ASP A 181 11.35 19.51 -8.87
N ARG A 182 10.92 19.15 -10.09
CA ARG A 182 10.84 20.09 -11.21
C ARG A 182 9.77 21.12 -10.92
N LYS A 183 10.11 22.39 -11.12
CA LYS A 183 9.19 23.52 -10.98
C LYS A 183 8.33 23.67 -12.23
N LEU A 184 7.05 23.93 -12.02
CA LEU A 184 6.07 24.36 -13.00
C LEU A 184 6.09 25.88 -13.12
N ASP A 185 5.39 26.41 -14.13
CA ASP A 185 5.34 27.85 -14.43
C ASP A 185 4.72 28.69 -13.30
N ASP A 186 3.86 28.08 -12.47
CA ASP A 186 3.26 28.71 -11.29
C ASP A 186 4.18 28.71 -10.05
N GLY A 187 5.39 28.18 -10.19
CA GLY A 187 6.39 28.09 -9.14
C GLY A 187 6.26 26.86 -8.22
N MET A 188 5.18 26.09 -8.32
CA MET A 188 5.02 24.83 -7.60
C MET A 188 5.89 23.74 -8.24
N THR A 189 6.30 22.77 -7.45
CA THR A 189 6.92 21.54 -7.92
C THR A 189 5.88 20.51 -8.33
N ILE A 190 6.30 19.50 -9.09
CA ILE A 190 5.44 18.39 -9.47
C ILE A 190 4.89 17.65 -8.24
N TYR A 191 5.72 17.42 -7.21
CA TYR A 191 5.23 16.74 -6.01
C TYR A 191 4.21 17.60 -5.22
N GLN A 192 4.39 18.93 -5.14
CA GLN A 192 3.42 19.82 -4.51
C GLN A 192 2.08 19.77 -5.24
N THR A 193 2.12 19.79 -6.57
CA THR A 193 0.93 19.72 -7.42
C THR A 193 0.21 18.38 -7.23
N MET A 194 0.93 17.26 -7.25
CA MET A 194 0.35 15.94 -6.99
C MET A 194 -0.26 15.84 -5.58
N GLY A 195 0.41 16.41 -4.58
CA GLY A 195 -0.13 16.53 -3.23
C GLY A 195 -1.47 17.26 -3.18
N ARG A 196 -1.56 18.43 -3.82
CA ARG A 196 -2.82 19.19 -3.90
C ARG A 196 -3.94 18.42 -4.61
N MET A 197 -3.61 17.64 -5.64
CA MET A 197 -4.57 16.75 -6.30
C MET A 197 -5.09 15.67 -5.34
N CYS A 198 -4.22 15.10 -4.48
CA CYS A 198 -4.65 14.17 -3.43
C CYS A 198 -5.63 14.80 -2.46
N GLU A 199 -5.36 16.03 -2.00
CA GLU A 199 -6.26 16.76 -1.09
C GLU A 199 -7.63 17.03 -1.75
N GLN A 200 -7.63 17.39 -3.04
CA GLN A 200 -8.86 17.59 -3.82
C GLN A 200 -9.67 16.31 -3.98
N TRP A 201 -9.04 15.21 -4.39
CA TRP A 201 -9.70 13.90 -4.50
C TRP A 201 -10.18 13.39 -3.14
N GLY A 202 -9.44 13.70 -2.07
CA GLY A 202 -9.78 13.36 -0.69
C GLY A 202 -11.11 13.96 -0.22
N ALA A 203 -11.52 15.10 -0.75
CA ALA A 203 -12.79 15.73 -0.41
C ALA A 203 -14.02 14.85 -0.72
N GLU A 204 -13.89 13.88 -1.63
CA GLU A 204 -14.95 12.92 -1.96
C GLU A 204 -15.08 11.76 -0.97
N LEU A 205 -14.07 11.55 -0.12
CA LEU A 205 -13.97 10.41 0.80
C LEU A 205 -13.64 10.87 2.24
N PRO A 206 -14.45 11.77 2.86
CA PRO A 206 -14.14 12.31 4.19
C PRO A 206 -14.24 11.23 5.27
N GLY A 207 -13.21 11.12 6.11
CA GLY A 207 -13.22 10.29 7.33
C GLY A 207 -13.61 11.10 8.56
N LYS A 208 -14.03 10.40 9.61
CA LYS A 208 -14.55 11.03 10.85
C LYS A 208 -13.47 11.68 11.71
N TYR A 209 -12.22 11.31 11.52
CA TYR A 209 -11.07 11.86 12.25
C TYR A 209 -10.38 13.03 11.52
N GLY A 210 -11.01 13.58 10.48
CA GLY A 210 -10.46 14.69 9.70
C GLY A 210 -9.49 14.27 8.59
N TYR A 211 -9.16 12.99 8.46
CA TYR A 211 -8.43 12.48 7.30
C TYR A 211 -9.38 11.91 6.26
N SER A 212 -9.03 12.01 4.98
CA SER A 212 -9.78 11.41 3.88
C SER A 212 -9.30 10.00 3.52
N GLY A 213 -10.07 9.29 2.70
CA GLY A 213 -9.70 8.00 2.10
C GLY A 213 -8.61 8.10 1.01
N VAL A 214 -8.12 9.30 0.70
CA VAL A 214 -7.01 9.52 -0.24
C VAL A 214 -5.78 9.95 0.55
N GLY A 215 -4.79 9.07 0.56
CA GLY A 215 -3.49 9.30 1.18
C GLY A 215 -2.40 9.61 0.17
N ALA A 216 -1.27 10.05 0.69
CA ALA A 216 -0.05 10.33 -0.07
C ALA A 216 1.11 9.47 0.42
N VAL A 217 1.89 8.91 -0.50
CA VAL A 217 3.20 8.33 -0.21
C VAL A 217 4.23 9.43 -0.26
N VAL A 218 4.84 9.72 0.90
CA VAL A 218 5.84 10.78 1.10
C VAL A 218 7.05 10.19 1.82
N GLY A 219 8.21 10.13 1.18
CA GLY A 219 9.40 9.45 1.70
C GLY A 219 10.04 10.18 2.88
N ALA A 220 10.50 9.41 3.87
CA ALA A 220 11.17 9.91 5.09
C ALA A 220 12.52 10.61 4.82
N THR A 221 13.15 10.37 3.66
CA THR A 221 14.49 10.87 3.33
C THR A 221 14.53 12.37 3.00
N TYR A 222 13.39 13.05 3.00
CA TYR A 222 13.22 14.45 2.60
C TYR A 222 12.39 15.23 3.65
N PRO A 223 12.93 15.49 4.85
CA PRO A 223 12.16 16.03 5.99
C PRO A 223 11.60 17.43 5.74
N ALA A 224 12.29 18.27 4.97
CA ALA A 224 11.80 19.61 4.60
C ALA A 224 10.53 19.52 3.74
N GLN A 225 10.55 18.68 2.69
CA GLN A 225 9.40 18.43 1.83
C GLN A 225 8.25 17.76 2.59
N LEU A 226 8.56 16.86 3.53
CA LEU A 226 7.55 16.23 4.39
C LEU A 226 6.82 17.28 5.23
N GLY A 227 7.55 18.18 5.88
CA GLY A 227 6.97 19.27 6.70
C GLY A 227 6.12 20.24 5.86
N GLU A 228 6.61 20.61 4.69
CA GLU A 228 5.89 21.47 3.75
C GLU A 228 4.56 20.84 3.28
N LEU A 229 4.62 19.58 2.83
CA LEU A 229 3.41 18.84 2.43
C LEU A 229 2.47 18.62 3.61
N ARG A 230 2.98 18.38 4.82
CA ARG A 230 2.13 18.18 5.99
C ARG A 230 1.29 19.41 6.30
N GLN A 231 1.85 20.61 6.14
CA GLN A 231 1.14 21.88 6.28
C GLN A 231 0.13 22.11 5.14
N ALA A 232 0.52 21.79 3.91
CA ALA A 232 -0.32 22.05 2.73
C ALA A 232 -1.51 21.08 2.59
N LEU A 233 -1.42 19.88 3.14
CA LEU A 233 -2.37 18.78 2.90
C LEU A 233 -3.07 18.32 4.19
N PRO A 234 -3.81 19.17 4.93
CA PRO A 234 -4.27 18.87 6.28
C PRO A 234 -5.14 17.61 6.42
N HIS A 235 -5.88 17.21 5.38
CA HIS A 235 -6.77 16.03 5.42
C HIS A 235 -6.17 14.79 4.73
N THR A 236 -4.99 14.90 4.11
CA THR A 236 -4.34 13.77 3.43
C THR A 236 -3.56 12.89 4.43
N PHE A 237 -3.85 11.59 4.45
CA PHE A 237 -3.11 10.62 5.29
C PHE A 237 -1.76 10.28 4.67
N PHE A 238 -0.66 10.33 5.42
CA PHE A 238 0.66 10.03 4.86
C PHE A 238 1.08 8.59 5.15
N LEU A 239 1.48 7.89 4.09
CA LEU A 239 2.26 6.66 4.18
C LEU A 239 3.72 7.04 3.95
N VAL A 240 4.55 6.85 4.99
CA VAL A 240 5.93 7.35 5.00
C VAL A 240 6.92 6.18 4.88
N PRO A 241 7.30 5.76 3.66
CA PRO A 241 8.33 4.74 3.48
C PRO A 241 9.72 5.31 3.74
N GLY A 242 10.66 4.41 3.99
CA GLY A 242 12.08 4.75 4.11
C GLY A 242 12.62 4.83 5.54
N TYR A 243 11.77 4.56 6.54
CA TYR A 243 12.20 4.32 7.91
C TYR A 243 13.06 3.04 8.01
N GLY A 244 14.17 3.09 8.75
CA GLY A 244 15.05 1.94 8.96
C GLY A 244 16.02 1.73 7.79
N ALA A 245 15.83 0.68 6.99
CA ALA A 245 16.82 0.21 6.00
C ALA A 245 17.20 1.24 4.91
N GLN A 246 16.37 2.28 4.68
CA GLN A 246 16.66 3.36 3.72
C GLN A 246 17.19 4.63 4.39
N GLY A 247 17.48 4.58 5.69
CA GLY A 247 18.19 5.64 6.42
C GLY A 247 17.32 6.69 7.12
N GLY A 248 16.00 6.67 6.99
CA GLY A 248 15.11 7.56 7.73
C GLY A 248 14.95 7.15 9.20
N GLY A 249 15.11 8.10 10.12
CA GLY A 249 14.97 7.91 11.56
C GLY A 249 13.62 8.39 12.11
N ALA A 250 13.34 8.08 13.39
CA ALA A 250 12.08 8.45 14.04
C ALA A 250 11.94 9.96 14.24
N GLN A 251 13.07 10.67 14.43
CA GLN A 251 13.10 12.13 14.56
C GLN A 251 12.85 12.85 13.23
N ASP A 252 13.12 12.19 12.10
CA ASP A 252 12.97 12.80 10.76
C ASP A 252 11.53 12.80 10.26
N VAL A 253 10.63 12.06 10.94
CA VAL A 253 9.22 11.86 10.57
C VAL A 253 8.24 12.29 11.65
N ALA A 254 8.73 12.86 12.76
CA ALA A 254 7.95 13.28 13.92
C ALA A 254 7.35 14.69 13.77
#